data_AF-A0A2K6R3I8-F1
#
_entry.id   AF-A0A2K6R3I8-F1
#
_cell.length_a   1.000
_cell.length_b   1.000
_cell.length_c   1.000
_cell.angle_alpha   90.00
_cell.angle_beta   90.00
_cell.angle_gamma   90.00
#
_symmetry.space_group_name_H-M   'P 1'
#
loop_
_entity.id
_entity.type
_entity.pdbx_description
1 polymer ?
#
loop_
_entity_poly.entity_id
_entity_poly.type
_entity_poly.pdbx_seq_one_letter_code
_entity_poly.pdbx_strand_id
1 'polypeptide(L)' 'MAPSRSLVVPLAVLVLLLWGQSNIRIITDENWTELLEGGWMTEFYAPWCPACQNLQPFAEWGEYLRLML' A
#
# COMPACT_ATOMS: atom_id res chain seq x y z
N MET A 1 -14.77 34.05 -3.81
CA MET A 1 -13.33 34.04 -3.45
C MET A 1 -12.65 32.87 -4.18
N ALA A 2 -12.08 33.12 -5.36
CA ALA A 2 -11.27 32.09 -6.04
C ALA A 2 -9.88 32.11 -5.38
N PRO A 3 -9.39 31.02 -4.76
CA PRO A 3 -8.02 31.00 -4.26
C PRO A 3 -7.10 31.22 -5.45
N SER A 4 -6.17 32.16 -5.33
CA SER A 4 -5.27 32.53 -6.41
C SER A 4 -4.58 31.27 -6.92
N ARG A 5 -4.58 31.07 -8.24
CA ARG A 5 -3.95 29.91 -8.91
C ARG A 5 -2.49 29.69 -8.49
N SER A 6 -1.86 30.75 -7.98
CA SER A 6 -0.49 30.79 -7.45
C SER A 6 -0.26 29.86 -6.24
N LEU A 7 -1.25 29.68 -5.37
CA LEU A 7 -1.11 28.81 -4.18
C LEU A 7 -1.50 27.35 -4.43
N VAL A 8 -2.25 27.08 -5.49
CA VAL A 8 -2.76 25.74 -5.81
C VAL A 8 -1.62 24.79 -6.20
N VAL A 9 -0.65 25.27 -6.98
CA VAL A 9 0.50 24.49 -7.44
C VAL A 9 1.41 24.04 -6.29
N PRO A 10 1.91 24.93 -5.40
CA PRO A 10 2.76 24.50 -4.30
C PRO A 10 2.01 23.61 -3.30
N LEU A 11 0.71 23.84 -3.07
CA LEU A 11 -0.12 22.95 -2.24
C LEU A 11 -0.25 21.56 -2.85
N ALA A 12 -0.49 21.44 -4.15
CA ALA A 12 -0.57 20.15 -4.82
C ALA A 12 0.76 19.38 -4.79
N VAL A 13 1.89 20.08 -4.97
CA VAL A 13 3.23 19.46 -4.83
C VAL A 13 3.49 19.01 -3.40
N LEU A 14 3.14 19.83 -2.40
CA LEU A 14 3.27 19.44 -0.99
C LEU A 14 2.43 18.21 -0.68
N VAL A 15 1.19 18.15 -1.16
CA VAL A 15 0.31 16.98 -1.00
C VAL A 15 0.93 15.75 -1.64
N LEU A 16 1.42 15.84 -2.88
CA LEU A 16 2.08 14.72 -3.56
C LEU A 16 3.33 14.22 -2.81
N LEU A 17 4.11 15.13 -2.22
CA LEU A 17 5.28 14.77 -1.41
C LEU A 17 4.91 14.10 -0.08
N LEU A 18 3.71 14.35 0.44
CA LEU A 18 3.21 13.75 1.68
C LEU A 18 2.55 12.38 1.48
N TRP A 19 2.31 11.94 0.24
CA TRP A 19 1.66 10.65 -0.04
C TRP A 19 2.72 9.57 -0.24
N GLY A 20 2.86 8.67 0.74
CA GLY A 20 3.69 7.47 0.62
C GLY A 20 3.11 6.48 -0.38
N GLN A 21 3.93 5.94 -1.27
CA GLN A 21 3.52 4.88 -2.19
C GLN A 21 3.42 3.55 -1.44
N SER A 22 2.26 2.90 -1.45
CA SER A 22 2.11 1.52 -0.98
C SER A 22 2.54 0.55 -2.09
N ASN A 23 3.50 -0.34 -1.79
CA ASN A 23 4.00 -1.33 -2.75
C ASN A 23 3.31 -2.69 -2.52
N ILE A 24 2.09 -2.83 -3.02
CA ILE A 24 1.36 -4.10 -3.01
C ILE A 24 1.53 -4.75 -4.38
N ARG A 25 2.00 -6.00 -4.41
CA ARG A 25 2.15 -6.79 -5.62
C ARG A 25 1.25 -8.02 -5.57
N ILE A 26 0.47 -8.22 -6.63
CA ILE A 26 -0.35 -9.42 -6.79
C ILE A 26 0.53 -10.50 -7.38
N ILE A 27 0.68 -11.60 -6.65
CA ILE A 27 1.41 -12.76 -7.10
C ILE A 27 0.46 -13.74 -7.80
N THR A 28 0.87 -14.19 -8.97
CA THR A 28 0.21 -15.17 -9.85
C THR A 28 1.21 -16.25 -10.24
N ASP A 29 0.76 -17.30 -10.93
CA ASP A 29 1.63 -18.36 -11.44
C ASP A 29 2.67 -17.87 -12.46
N GLU A 30 2.55 -16.65 -12.96
CA GLU A 30 3.49 -16.07 -13.93
C GLU A 30 4.67 -15.33 -13.27
N ASN A 31 4.49 -14.88 -12.02
CA ASN A 31 5.48 -14.04 -11.32
C ASN A 31 5.90 -14.58 -9.93
N TRP A 32 5.47 -15.79 -9.56
CA TRP A 32 5.81 -16.40 -8.27
C TRP A 32 7.32 -16.48 -8.00
N THR A 33 8.15 -16.53 -9.04
CA THR A 33 9.61 -16.55 -8.92
C THR A 33 10.17 -15.29 -8.26
N GLU A 34 9.45 -14.17 -8.30
CA GLU A 34 9.84 -12.93 -7.60
C GLU A 34 9.93 -13.14 -6.09
N LEU A 35 9.14 -14.07 -5.52
CA LEU A 35 9.19 -14.41 -4.09
C LEU A 35 10.49 -15.08 -3.66
N LEU A 36 11.26 -15.63 -4.62
CA LEU A 36 12.54 -16.28 -4.34
C LEU A 36 13.66 -15.26 -4.11
N GLU A 37 13.45 -14.01 -4.52
CA GLU A 37 14.45 -12.95 -4.43
C GLU A 37 14.11 -12.01 -3.26
N GLY A 38 14.94 -12.04 -2.21
CA GLY A 38 14.80 -11.17 -1.05
C GLY A 38 13.85 -11.70 0.03
N GLY A 39 13.24 -10.79 0.79
CA GLY A 39 12.31 -11.13 1.88
C GLY A 39 10.93 -10.58 1.58
N TRP A 40 9.93 -11.46 1.53
CA TRP A 40 8.56 -11.12 1.21
C TRP A 40 7.61 -11.45 2.36
N MET A 41 6.59 -10.62 2.50
CA MET A 41 5.43 -10.91 3.33
C MET A 41 4.24 -11.09 2.39
N THR A 42 3.68 -12.30 2.36
CA THR A 42 2.60 -12.66 1.44
C THR A 42 1.33 -12.97 2.22
N GLU A 43 0.22 -12.38 1.80
CA GLU A 43 -1.11 -12.66 2.33
C GLU A 43 -1.89 -13.53 1.34
N PHE A 44 -2.25 -14.75 1.76
CA PHE A 44 -3.11 -15.63 0.98
C PHE A 44 -4.56 -15.36 1.34
N TYR A 45 -5.32 -14.78 0.40
CA TYR A 45 -6.75 -14.51 0.60
C TYR A 45 -7.59 -15.14 -0.51
N ALA A 46 -8.85 -15.44 -0.18
CA ALA A 46 -9.86 -15.86 -1.13
C ALA A 46 -11.02 -14.85 -1.16
N PRO A 47 -11.44 -14.37 -2.34
CA PRO A 47 -12.44 -13.28 -2.44
C PRO A 47 -13.84 -13.71 -2.01
N TRP A 48 -14.13 -15.01 -1.99
CA TRP A 48 -15.44 -15.55 -1.61
C TRP A 48 -15.54 -15.91 -0.12
N CYS A 49 -14.42 -15.88 0.61
CA CYS A 49 -14.40 -16.28 2.01
C CYS A 49 -14.65 -15.05 2.93
N PRO A 50 -15.78 -14.99 3.66
CA PRO A 50 -16.10 -13.84 4.50
C PRO A 50 -15.13 -13.68 5.69
N ALA A 51 -14.51 -14.77 6.16
CA ALA A 51 -13.49 -14.69 7.19
C ALA A 51 -12.19 -14.04 6.68
N CYS A 52 -11.83 -14.27 5.42
CA CYS A 52 -10.66 -13.65 4.78
C CYS A 52 -10.86 -12.17 4.49
N GLN A 53 -12.09 -11.76 4.13
CA GLN A 53 -12.42 -10.35 3.89
C GLN A 53 -12.35 -9.48 5.16
N ASN A 54 -12.54 -10.10 6.34
CA ASN A 54 -12.41 -9.44 7.63
C ASN A 54 -10.97 -9.38 8.13
N LEU A 55 -10.03 -10.06 7.46
CA LEU A 55 -8.60 -9.88 7.71
C LEU A 55 -8.22 -8.52 7.09
N GLN A 56 -7.91 -7.56 7.95
CA GLN A 56 -7.47 -6.22 7.54
C GLN A 56 -6.30 -6.32 6.56
N PRO A 57 -6.33 -5.69 5.37
CA PRO A 57 -5.24 -5.78 4.39
C PRO A 57 -3.90 -5.44 5.05
N PHE A 58 -2.89 -6.31 4.95
CA PHE A 58 -1.59 -6.07 5.61
C PHE A 58 -0.91 -4.74 5.23
N ALA A 59 -1.38 -4.07 4.18
CA ALA A 59 -1.00 -2.71 3.81
C ALA A 59 -1.16 -1.67 4.94
N GLU A 60 -2.15 -1.82 5.83
CA GLU A 60 -2.32 -0.96 7.02
C GLU A 60 -1.44 -1.39 8.21
N TRP A 61 -0.92 -2.62 8.21
CA TRP A 61 -0.10 -3.15 9.31
C TRP A 61 1.37 -2.78 9.23
N GLY A 62 1.84 -2.23 8.10
CA GLY A 62 3.21 -1.74 7.95
C GLY A 62 3.58 -0.67 9.00
N GLU A 63 2.59 0.09 9.48
CA GLU A 63 2.78 1.07 10.55
C GLU A 63 2.90 0.40 11.94
N TYR A 64 2.15 -0.67 12.19
CA TYR A 64 2.18 -1.42 13.45
C TYR A 64 3.37 -2.37 13.57
N LEU A 65 3.81 -3.00 12.47
CA LEU A 65 4.98 -3.89 12.48
C LEU A 65 6.29 -3.13 12.73
N ARG A 66 6.34 -1.83 12.37
CA ARG A 66 7.46 -0.92 12.65
C ARG A 66 7.57 -0.54 14.13
N LEU A 67 6.50 -0.66 14.92
CA LEU A 67 6.51 -0.38 16.36
C LEU A 67 6.91 -1.59 17.21
N MET A 68 7.01 -2.78 16.61
CA MET A 68 7.31 -4.03 17.32
C MET A 68 8.64 -4.67 16.92
N LEU A 69 9.45 -3.98 16.11
CA LEU A 69 10.85 -4.27 15.77
C LEU A 69 11.77 -3.13 16.22
#